data_AF-A0A9P6IHK2-F1
#
_entry.id   AF-A0A9P6IHK2-F1
#
_cell.length_a   1.000
_cell.length_b   1.000
_cell.length_c   1.000
_cell.angle_alpha   90.00
_cell.angle_beta   90.00
_cell.angle_gamma   90.00
#
_symmetry.space_group_name_H-M   'P 1'
#
loop_
_entity.id
_entity.type
_entity.pdbx_description
1 polymer ?
#
loop_
_entity_poly.entity_id
_entity_poly.type
_entity_poly.pdbx_seq_one_letter_code
_entity_poly.pdbx_strand_id
1 'polypeptide(L)'
;MSAKAIREYDGKLLLAHWLLRTPIPAISISATESKFVQPATRLAHINIDTTFLSTDKTVFAQHVQSLLDILEQIHPWVLTTKLVAKPDQLIKRRGKSGLLLLDADWSQVRTWIIERAGEEVA
;
A
#
# COMPACT_ATOMS: atom_id res chain seq x y z
N MET A 1 -7.63 18.05 21.32
CA MET A 1 -7.55 17.26 20.06
C MET A 1 -6.10 16.81 19.90
N SER A 2 -5.81 15.50 19.92
CA SER A 2 -4.46 14.99 19.68
C SER A 2 -4.29 14.51 18.24
N ALA A 3 -3.13 14.77 17.63
CA ALA A 3 -2.81 14.27 16.31
C ALA A 3 -2.50 12.76 16.38
N LYS A 4 -3.07 11.98 15.45
CA LYS A 4 -2.82 10.54 15.32
C LYS A 4 -2.27 10.23 13.93
N ALA A 5 -1.30 9.31 13.86
CA ALA A 5 -0.78 8.83 12.60
C ALA A 5 -1.82 7.94 11.89
N ILE A 6 -1.83 8.00 10.56
CA ILE A 6 -2.62 7.13 9.68
C ILE A 6 -1.68 6.30 8.80
N ARG A 7 -2.16 5.17 8.30
CA ARG A 7 -1.43 4.32 7.35
C ARG A 7 -1.21 5.07 6.04
N GLU A 8 -0.16 4.71 5.32
CA GLU A 8 0.16 5.31 4.03
C GLU A 8 -0.96 5.05 3.00
N TYR A 9 -1.56 3.86 3.02
CA TYR A 9 -2.70 3.49 2.20
C TYR A 9 -3.87 4.48 2.37
N ASP A 10 -4.32 4.69 3.61
CA ASP A 10 -5.44 5.59 3.92
C ASP A 10 -5.12 7.04 3.55
N GLY A 11 -3.92 7.51 3.87
CA GLY A 11 -3.48 8.86 3.56
C GLY A 11 -3.46 9.15 2.06
N LYS A 12 -3.04 8.18 1.24
CA LYS A 12 -3.07 8.32 -0.22
C LYS A 12 -4.48 8.30 -0.78
N LEU A 13 -5.39 7.48 -0.24
CA LEU A 13 -6.78 7.49 -0.67
C LEU A 13 -7.46 8.82 -0.34
N LEU A 14 -7.22 9.36 0.86
CA LEU A 14 -7.73 10.67 1.26
C LEU A 14 -7.18 11.77 0.35
N LEU A 15 -5.86 11.80 0.13
CA LEU A 15 -5.25 12.77 -0.78
C LEU A 15 -5.86 12.65 -2.18
N ALA A 16 -5.95 11.44 -2.72
CA ALA A 16 -6.47 11.19 -4.05
C ALA A 16 -7.94 11.60 -4.21
N HIS A 17 -8.73 11.49 -3.14
CA HIS A 17 -10.12 11.90 -3.13
C HIS A 17 -10.27 13.43 -3.05
N TRP A 18 -9.51 14.08 -2.17
CA TRP A 18 -9.73 15.48 -1.82
C TRP A 18 -8.95 16.48 -2.68
N LEU A 19 -7.80 16.11 -3.25
CA LEU A 19 -6.87 17.02 -3.92
C LEU A 19 -7.53 17.95 -4.96
N LEU A 20 -8.46 17.43 -5.77
CA LEU A 20 -9.19 18.20 -6.79
C LEU A 20 -10.60 18.64 -6.35
N ARG A 21 -11.02 18.28 -5.15
CA ARG A 21 -12.38 18.56 -4.62
C ARG A 21 -12.39 19.64 -3.55
N THR A 22 -11.24 20.00 -3.00
CA THR A 22 -11.14 21.05 -2.00
C THR A 22 -11.40 22.42 -2.64
N PRO A 23 -12.31 23.24 -2.08
CA PRO A 23 -12.53 24.59 -2.57
C PRO A 23 -11.26 25.43 -2.39
N ILE A 24 -10.85 26.14 -3.44
CA ILE A 24 -9.70 27.04 -3.39
C ILE A 24 -10.16 28.35 -2.72
N PRO A 25 -9.54 28.78 -1.60
CA PRO A 25 -9.84 30.08 -1.01
C PRO A 25 -9.53 31.18 -2.04
N ALA A 26 -10.45 32.13 -2.22
CA ALA A 26 -10.42 33.18 -3.24
C ALA A 26 -9.33 34.26 -3.02
N ILE A 27 -8.10 33.85 -2.68
CA ILE A 27 -6.95 34.74 -2.52
C ILE A 27 -6.22 34.80 -3.86
N SER A 28 -6.70 35.70 -4.73
CA SER A 28 -5.92 36.40 -5.77
C SER A 28 -4.87 35.60 -6.56
N ILE A 29 -5.17 34.37 -6.97
CA ILE A 29 -4.42 33.70 -8.04
C ILE A 29 -5.36 33.78 -9.23
N SER A 30 -4.96 34.51 -10.28
CA SER A 30 -5.73 34.54 -11.53
C SER A 30 -6.05 33.10 -11.90
N ALA A 31 -7.33 32.79 -12.09
CA ALA A 31 -7.82 31.45 -12.32
C ALA A 31 -7.29 30.87 -13.64
N THR A 32 -6.00 30.55 -13.70
CA THR A 32 -5.49 29.56 -14.63
C THR A 32 -5.91 28.22 -14.06
N GLU A 33 -6.88 27.58 -14.71
CA GLU A 33 -7.24 26.20 -14.45
C GLU A 33 -5.96 25.36 -14.37
N SER A 34 -5.83 24.59 -13.28
CA SER A 34 -4.65 23.76 -13.08
C SER A 34 -4.55 22.75 -14.22
N LYS A 35 -3.44 22.76 -14.96
CA LYS A 35 -3.12 21.72 -15.96
C LYS A 35 -2.78 20.37 -15.33
N PHE A 36 -2.78 20.28 -14.01
CA PHE A 36 -2.45 19.06 -13.29
C PHE A 36 -3.58 18.04 -13.45
N VAL A 37 -3.26 16.90 -14.07
CA VAL A 37 -4.12 15.72 -14.09
C VAL A 37 -3.61 14.76 -13.04
N GLN A 38 -4.44 14.47 -12.05
CA GLN A 38 -4.08 13.50 -11.02
C GLN A 38 -3.92 12.11 -11.66
N PRO A 39 -2.80 11.41 -11.40
CA PRO A 39 -2.59 10.07 -11.93
C PRO A 39 -3.58 9.08 -11.30
N ALA A 40 -3.86 7.99 -12.02
CA ALA A 40 -4.71 6.92 -11.52
C ALA A 40 -4.11 6.32 -10.23
N THR A 41 -4.92 6.29 -9.16
CA THR A 41 -4.50 5.75 -7.85
C THR A 41 -4.42 4.22 -7.91
N ARG A 42 -3.26 3.69 -8.28
CA ARG A 42 -2.97 2.25 -8.28
C ARG A 42 -2.33 1.84 -6.96
N LEU A 43 -3.18 1.49 -5.99
CA LEU A 43 -2.78 1.02 -4.67
C LEU A 43 -3.55 -0.24 -4.35
N ALA A 44 -2.85 -1.21 -3.77
CA ALA A 44 -3.40 -2.46 -3.28
C ALA A 44 -2.82 -2.68 -1.87
N HIS A 45 -3.64 -3.13 -0.93
CA HIS A 45 -3.25 -3.34 0.47
C HIS A 45 -3.87 -4.64 0.97
N ILE A 46 -3.06 -5.45 1.64
CA ILE A 46 -3.51 -6.66 2.34
C ILE A 46 -3.39 -6.45 3.84
N ASN A 47 -4.41 -6.85 4.59
CA ASN A 47 -4.36 -6.88 6.04
C ASN A 47 -4.18 -8.33 6.49
N ILE A 48 -2.99 -8.66 6.98
CA ILE A 48 -2.64 -10.01 7.41
C ILE A 48 -3.00 -10.14 8.88
N ASP A 49 -3.78 -11.16 9.21
CA ASP A 49 -4.13 -11.47 10.59
C ASP A 49 -3.00 -12.29 11.21
N THR A 50 -2.30 -11.70 12.16
CA THR A 50 -1.15 -12.31 12.82
C THR A 50 -1.55 -13.29 13.92
N THR A 51 -2.83 -13.35 14.31
CA THR A 51 -3.29 -14.31 15.34
C THR A 51 -3.10 -15.77 14.90
N PHE A 52 -3.11 -16.04 13.59
CA PHE A 52 -2.82 -17.37 13.06
C PHE A 52 -1.39 -17.85 13.32
N LEU A 53 -0.43 -16.94 13.55
CA LEU A 53 0.96 -17.30 13.87
C LEU A 53 1.08 -18.11 15.17
N SER A 54 0.25 -17.81 16.17
CA SER A 54 0.23 -18.54 17.44
C SER A 54 -0.45 -19.91 17.34
N THR A 55 -1.28 -20.13 16.33
CA THR A 55 -2.05 -21.36 16.16
C THR A 55 -1.28 -22.39 15.36
N ASP A 56 -0.95 -22.06 14.10
CA ASP A 56 -0.27 -22.97 13.18
C ASP A 56 0.35 -22.16 12.02
N LYS A 57 1.66 -22.36 11.80
CA LYS A 57 2.41 -21.71 10.71
C LYS A 57 1.86 -22.07 9.32
N THR A 58 1.34 -23.28 9.15
CA THR A 58 0.78 -23.73 7.85
C THR A 58 -0.52 -23.00 7.53
N VAL A 59 -1.38 -22.82 8.53
CA VAL A 59 -2.62 -22.05 8.41
C VAL A 59 -2.32 -20.58 8.12
N PHE A 60 -1.32 -20.00 8.79
CA PHE A 60 -0.88 -18.63 8.50
C PHE A 60 -0.37 -18.48 7.05
N ALA A 61 0.48 -19.39 6.57
CA ALA A 61 0.96 -19.35 5.20
C ALA A 61 -0.18 -19.44 4.18
N GLN A 62 -1.15 -20.33 4.42
CA GLN A 62 -2.34 -20.46 3.56
C GLN A 62 -3.21 -19.20 3.60
N HIS A 63 -3.34 -18.55 4.75
CA HIS A 63 -4.06 -17.28 4.89
C HIS A 63 -3.42 -16.18 4.04
N VAL A 64 -2.09 -16.04 4.10
CA VAL A 64 -1.35 -15.06 3.29
C VAL A 64 -1.53 -15.33 1.79
N GLN A 65 -1.44 -16.60 1.36
CA GLN A 65 -1.65 -16.96 -0.05
C GLN A 65 -3.06 -16.62 -0.54
N SER A 66 -4.08 -16.97 0.25
CA SER A 66 -5.49 -16.66 -0.06
C SER A 66 -5.72 -15.15 -0.23
N LEU A 67 -5.12 -14.33 0.64
CA LEU A 67 -5.21 -12.88 0.51
C LEU A 67 -4.57 -12.35 -0.78
N LEU A 68 -3.44 -12.92 -1.20
CA LEU A 68 -2.77 -12.55 -2.45
C LEU A 68 -3.59 -12.97 -3.67
N ASP A 69 -4.21 -14.15 -3.64
CA ASP A 69 -5.11 -14.63 -4.69
C ASP A 69 -6.34 -13.74 -4.86
N ILE A 70 -6.93 -13.30 -3.74
CA ILE A 70 -8.04 -12.34 -3.75
C ILE A 70 -7.55 -10.98 -4.29
N LEU A 71 -6.35 -10.55 -3.92
CA LEU A 71 -5.82 -9.23 -4.31
C LEU A 71 -5.66 -9.10 -5.83
N GLU A 72 -5.12 -10.11 -6.50
CA GLU A 72 -4.93 -10.08 -7.96
C GLU A 72 -6.25 -10.09 -8.73
N GLN A 73 -7.31 -10.71 -8.17
CA GLN A 73 -8.65 -10.67 -8.74
C GLN A 73 -9.30 -9.29 -8.60
N ILE A 74 -9.15 -8.64 -7.44
CA ILE A 74 -9.70 -7.29 -7.19
C ILE A 74 -8.90 -6.22 -7.93
N HIS A 75 -7.60 -6.42 -8.11
CA HIS A 75 -6.69 -5.45 -8.71
C HIS A 75 -5.88 -6.05 -9.89
N PRO A 76 -6.50 -6.40 -11.03
CA PRO A 76 -5.80 -7.10 -12.13
C PRO A 76 -4.58 -6.37 -12.72
N TRP A 77 -4.48 -5.05 -12.50
CA TRP A 77 -3.33 -4.25 -12.93
C TRP A 77 -2.02 -4.69 -12.26
N VAL A 78 -2.06 -5.37 -11.11
CA VAL A 78 -0.85 -5.90 -10.46
C VAL A 78 -0.13 -6.94 -11.33
N LEU A 79 -0.86 -7.66 -12.19
CA LEU A 79 -0.32 -8.70 -13.05
C LEU A 79 0.42 -8.16 -14.28
N THR A 80 0.17 -6.91 -14.66
CA THR A 80 0.60 -6.35 -15.95
C THR A 80 1.59 -5.20 -15.82
N THR A 81 1.89 -4.77 -14.59
CA THR A 81 2.73 -3.59 -14.36
C THR A 81 3.82 -3.88 -13.33
N LYS A 82 4.91 -3.13 -13.41
CA LYS A 82 5.98 -3.17 -12.42
C LYS A 82 5.51 -2.56 -11.10
N LEU A 83 5.90 -3.21 -10.01
CA LEU A 83 5.37 -2.97 -8.68
C LEU A 83 6.46 -2.57 -7.70
N VAL A 84 6.00 -1.95 -6.62
CA VAL A 84 6.76 -1.68 -5.41
C VAL A 84 6.00 -2.28 -4.24
N ALA A 85 6.65 -3.16 -3.47
CA ALA A 85 6.07 -3.78 -2.29
C ALA A 85 6.79 -3.34 -1.01
N LYS A 86 6.03 -3.08 0.06
CA LYS A 86 6.54 -2.60 1.35
C LYS A 86 5.50 -2.78 2.46
N PRO A 87 5.91 -2.89 3.74
CA PRO A 87 4.98 -2.86 4.86
C PRO A 87 4.44 -1.44 5.11
N ASP A 88 3.20 -1.40 5.59
CA ASP A 88 2.47 -0.18 5.95
C ASP A 88 2.05 -0.18 7.43
N GLN A 89 3.06 -0.30 8.30
CA GLN A 89 2.92 -0.37 9.76
C GLN A 89 3.55 0.86 10.43
N LEU A 90 3.52 2.01 9.76
CA LEU A 90 4.13 3.28 10.21
C LEU A 90 5.67 3.23 10.36
N ILE A 91 6.33 2.18 9.87
CA ILE A 91 7.78 2.02 9.88
C ILE A 91 8.43 3.08 8.98
N LYS A 92 9.43 3.78 9.53
CA LYS A 92 10.21 4.79 8.81
C LYS A 92 11.49 4.16 8.23
N ARG A 93 12.12 4.86 7.28
CA ARG A 93 13.40 4.44 6.66
C ARG A 93 13.40 3.04 6.02
N ARG A 94 12.24 2.57 5.54
CA ARG A 94 12.03 1.24 4.90
C ARG A 94 13.08 0.88 3.84
N GLY A 95 13.53 1.83 3.03
CA GLY A 95 14.61 1.59 2.05
C GLY A 95 15.96 1.23 2.67
N LYS A 96 16.34 1.85 3.80
CA LYS A 96 17.58 1.53 4.52
C LYS A 96 17.46 0.20 5.29
N SER A 97 16.26 -0.14 5.73
CA SER A 97 15.97 -1.39 6.46
C SER A 97 15.70 -2.59 5.55
N GLY A 98 15.85 -2.47 4.23
CA GLY A 98 15.57 -3.58 3.31
C GLY A 98 14.09 -3.99 3.21
N LEU A 99 13.17 -3.14 3.67
CA LEU A 99 11.72 -3.37 3.66
C LEU A 99 11.04 -2.72 2.44
N LEU A 100 11.74 -2.66 1.32
CA LEU A 100 11.25 -2.04 0.10
C LEU A 100 11.73 -2.86 -1.09
N LEU A 101 10.79 -3.55 -1.74
CA LEU A 101 11.02 -4.18 -3.03
C LEU A 101 10.66 -3.18 -4.14
N LEU A 102 11.57 -2.97 -5.08
CA LEU A 102 11.43 -2.03 -6.18
C LEU A 102 11.45 -2.76 -7.52
N ASP A 103 10.72 -2.23 -8.50
CA ASP A 103 10.71 -2.68 -9.90
C ASP A 103 10.47 -4.19 -10.09
N ALA A 104 9.56 -4.74 -9.29
CA ALA A 104 9.25 -6.16 -9.29
C ALA A 104 8.02 -6.50 -10.12
N ASP A 105 7.96 -7.69 -10.69
CA ASP A 105 6.70 -8.25 -11.19
C ASP A 105 5.87 -8.86 -10.04
N TRP A 106 4.64 -9.28 -10.35
CA TRP A 106 3.73 -9.83 -9.34
C TRP A 106 4.26 -11.11 -8.69
N SER A 107 4.91 -11.99 -9.45
CA SER A 107 5.46 -13.24 -8.89
C SER A 107 6.54 -12.94 -7.85
N GLN A 108 7.45 -12.02 -8.16
CA GLN A 108 8.48 -11.55 -7.24
C GLN A 108 7.88 -10.90 -5.99
N VAL A 109 6.82 -10.09 -6.16
CA VAL A 109 6.11 -9.47 -5.03
C VAL A 109 5.48 -10.51 -4.11
N ARG A 110 4.80 -11.53 -4.68
CA ARG A 110 4.16 -12.60 -3.89
C ARG A 110 5.21 -13.32 -3.04
N THR A 111 6.29 -13.79 -3.66
CA THR A 111 7.39 -14.46 -2.94
C THR A 111 7.95 -13.57 -1.84
N TRP A 112 8.24 -12.30 -2.15
CA TRP A 112 8.81 -11.36 -1.19
C TRP A 112 7.91 -11.12 0.03
N ILE A 113 6.58 -11.05 -0.18
CA ILE A 113 5.59 -10.92 0.90
C ILE A 113 5.54 -12.20 1.73
N ILE A 114 5.45 -13.37 1.11
CA ILE A 114 5.36 -14.67 1.81
C ILE A 114 6.56 -14.90 2.71
N GLU A 115 7.77 -14.59 2.24
CA GLU A 115 9.02 -14.72 3.02
C GLU A 115 9.10 -13.81 4.25
N ARG A 116 8.34 -12.70 4.27
CA ARG A 116 8.45 -11.65 5.30
C ARG A 116 7.21 -11.49 6.16
N ALA A 117 6.08 -12.03 5.71
CA ALA A 117 4.83 -11.97 6.46
C ALA A 117 5.00 -12.74 7.78
N GLY A 118 4.72 -12.07 8.90
CA GLY A 118 4.79 -12.67 10.22
C GLY A 118 6.19 -12.75 10.83
N GLU A 119 7.23 -12.32 10.11
CA GLU A 119 8.59 -12.24 10.63
C GLU A 119 8.83 -10.92 11.37
N GLU A 120 9.66 -10.96 12.41
CA GLU A 120 10.08 -9.75 13.12
C GLU A 120 11.07 -8.94 12.27
N VAL A 121 10.89 -7.62 12.25
CA VAL A 121 11.81 -6.70 11.58
C VAL A 121 12.92 -6.35 12.57
N ALA A 122 14.14 -6.76 12.26
CA ALA A 122 15.36 -6.40 13.00
C ALA A 122 15.81 -4.95 12.76
#